data_AF-A0AAW3QUU4-F1
#
_entry.id   AF-A0AAW3QUU4-F1
#
_cell.length_a   1.000
_cell.length_b   1.000
_cell.length_c   1.000
_cell.angle_alpha   90.00
_cell.angle_beta   90.00
_cell.angle_gamma   90.00
#
_symmetry.space_group_name_H-M   'P 1'
#
loop_
_entity.id
_entity.type
_entity.pdbx_description
1 polymer ?
#
loop_
_entity_poly.entity_id
_entity_poly.type
_entity_poly.pdbx_seq_one_letter_code
_entity_poly.pdbx_strand_id
1 'polypeptide(L)'
;MTGHLLKVLAIAGMSALALPTAAHANDPAAMLAACPSWPTLCRVDLKGKVYKIRETLHLNPLTTTLTNGTLDASGLPDGKPAIIISSDGKGQPESYDTAANSIDHLILTGQPKADGIVFDNEDDDNIRAAAITLENISISNFRRGLTFGNHSYGFGLSHAQIHNNGTGIYTIPNPVDAGERIALIDVGVFNNTLGVDDQGGMELDWFSSHLDYNATTAFISGPWTFDGHIEIAPPHTPPIQLHALVGKPAGSLYITTGSIILVSQSGGKASSDYWVQSDSSYSAIQFPAQTYGVRGKIGIMNGPAAVYGPALPAFNPH
;
A
#
# COMPACT_ATOMS: atom_id res chain seq x y z
N MET A 1 -0.12 55.41 -62.24
CA MET A 1 -0.46 56.34 -61.14
C MET A 1 -1.97 56.50 -61.17
N THR A 2 -2.81 56.11 -60.22
CA THR A 2 -2.70 55.63 -58.83
C THR A 2 -4.00 54.85 -58.60
N GLY A 3 -3.91 53.55 -58.27
CA GLY A 3 -5.07 52.71 -57.96
C GLY A 3 -5.13 52.43 -56.47
N HIS A 4 -6.12 52.98 -55.77
CA HIS A 4 -6.44 52.65 -54.39
C HIS A 4 -7.21 51.33 -54.34
N LEU A 5 -6.56 50.26 -53.87
CA LEU A 5 -7.22 49.02 -53.46
C LEU A 5 -7.28 48.99 -51.93
N LEU A 6 -8.52 49.06 -51.43
CA LEU A 6 -8.90 48.85 -50.04
C LEU A 6 -8.40 47.47 -49.56
N LYS A 7 -7.62 47.46 -48.48
CA LYS A 7 -7.33 46.25 -47.70
C LYS A 7 -8.53 45.96 -46.80
N VAL A 8 -9.29 44.92 -47.11
CA VAL A 8 -10.27 44.33 -46.17
C VAL A 8 -9.49 43.53 -45.14
N LEU A 9 -9.47 44.04 -43.91
CA LEU A 9 -8.92 43.35 -42.74
C LEU A 9 -10.00 42.37 -42.23
N ALA A 10 -9.86 41.09 -42.54
CA ALA A 10 -10.69 40.05 -41.94
C ALA A 10 -10.22 39.82 -40.50
N ILE A 11 -10.99 40.33 -39.53
CA ILE A 11 -10.81 39.99 -38.11
C ILE A 11 -11.38 38.59 -37.96
N ALA A 12 -10.51 37.58 -37.97
CA ALA A 12 -10.85 36.24 -37.55
C ALA A 12 -11.24 36.28 -36.08
N GLY A 13 -12.54 36.14 -35.80
CA GLY A 13 -13.04 35.95 -34.44
C GLY A 13 -12.40 34.71 -33.85
N MET A 14 -11.55 34.90 -32.84
CA MET A 14 -11.11 33.83 -31.96
C MET A 14 -12.32 33.34 -31.18
N SER A 15 -13.00 32.31 -31.71
CA SER A 15 -13.89 31.48 -30.91
C SER A 15 -13.02 30.81 -29.85
N ALA A 16 -13.08 31.33 -28.63
CA ALA A 16 -12.50 30.67 -27.46
C ALA A 16 -13.12 29.27 -27.38
N LEU A 17 -12.30 28.26 -27.68
CA LEU A 17 -12.63 26.86 -27.38
C LEU A 17 -12.82 26.78 -25.87
N ALA A 18 -14.08 26.74 -25.45
CA ALA A 18 -14.42 26.37 -24.09
C ALA A 18 -13.85 24.97 -23.85
N LEU A 19 -12.85 24.88 -22.97
CA LEU A 19 -12.46 23.61 -22.37
C LEU A 19 -13.74 22.98 -21.79
N PRO A 20 -14.01 21.69 -22.04
CA PRO A 20 -15.12 21.02 -21.39
C PRO A 20 -14.83 21.01 -19.89
N THR A 21 -15.42 21.93 -19.15
CA THR A 21 -15.57 21.80 -17.71
C THR A 21 -16.48 20.62 -17.50
N ALA A 22 -15.92 19.49 -17.06
CA ALA A 22 -16.69 18.35 -16.61
C ALA A 22 -17.81 18.87 -15.69
N ALA A 23 -19.06 18.57 -16.03
CA ALA A 23 -20.19 18.87 -15.18
C ALA A 23 -19.86 18.34 -13.78
N HIS A 24 -20.06 19.16 -12.75
CA HIS A 24 -19.84 18.76 -11.36
C HIS A 24 -20.78 17.61 -11.00
N ALA A 25 -20.35 16.38 -11.29
CA ALA A 25 -20.94 15.19 -10.73
C ALA A 25 -20.79 15.29 -9.21
N ASN A 26 -21.87 15.06 -8.45
CA ASN A 26 -21.81 15.03 -6.98
C ASN A 26 -21.35 13.65 -6.46
N ASP A 27 -20.81 12.81 -7.33
CA ASP A 27 -20.51 11.41 -7.08
C ASP A 27 -19.15 11.05 -7.67
N PRO A 28 -18.21 10.48 -6.88
CA PRO A 28 -16.87 10.12 -7.36
C PRO A 28 -16.87 9.15 -8.54
N ALA A 29 -17.81 8.20 -8.60
CA ALA A 29 -17.87 7.24 -9.70
C ALA A 29 -18.16 7.94 -11.03
N ALA A 30 -19.13 8.85 -11.04
CA ALA A 30 -19.42 9.68 -12.22
C ALA A 30 -18.27 10.65 -12.58
N MET A 31 -17.53 11.20 -11.59
CA MET A 31 -16.35 12.02 -11.87
C MET A 31 -15.26 11.21 -12.58
N LEU A 32 -15.01 9.98 -12.10
CA LEU A 32 -14.01 9.07 -12.67
C LEU A 32 -14.44 8.56 -14.05
N ALA A 33 -15.72 8.23 -14.24
CA ALA A 33 -16.25 7.80 -15.53
C ALA A 33 -16.20 8.91 -16.60
N ALA A 34 -16.16 10.18 -16.19
CA ALA A 34 -15.97 11.31 -17.09
C ALA A 34 -14.49 11.54 -17.49
N CYS A 35 -13.54 10.82 -16.87
CA CYS A 35 -12.14 10.91 -17.25
C CYS A 35 -11.92 10.37 -18.68
N PRO A 36 -11.13 11.08 -19.50
CA PRO A 36 -10.77 10.59 -20.82
C PRO A 36 -9.90 9.33 -20.74
N SER A 37 -9.87 8.56 -21.83
CA SER A 37 -8.91 7.48 -22.00
C SER A 37 -7.48 8.02 -22.18
N TRP A 38 -6.50 7.13 -22.03
CA TRP A 38 -5.12 7.40 -22.43
C TRP A 38 -5.10 7.92 -23.90
N PRO A 39 -4.33 8.98 -24.26
CA PRO A 39 -3.23 9.57 -23.51
C PRO A 39 -3.51 10.74 -22.58
N THR A 40 -4.78 11.02 -22.28
CA THR A 40 -5.10 12.24 -21.55
C THR A 40 -5.14 11.99 -20.05
N LEU A 41 -4.43 12.83 -19.30
CA LEU A 41 -4.48 12.81 -17.83
C LEU A 41 -5.78 13.47 -17.32
N CYS A 42 -6.30 12.92 -16.24
CA CYS A 42 -7.49 13.34 -15.53
C CYS A 42 -7.16 13.55 -14.06
N ARG A 43 -7.59 14.69 -13.51
CA ARG A 43 -7.49 14.96 -12.07
C ARG A 43 -8.88 15.10 -11.49
N VAL A 44 -9.22 14.21 -10.56
CA VAL A 44 -10.44 14.25 -9.76
C VAL A 44 -10.08 14.79 -8.37
N ASP A 45 -10.62 15.96 -8.04
CA ASP A 45 -10.46 16.59 -6.72
C ASP A 45 -11.81 16.58 -6.00
N LEU A 46 -11.84 15.87 -4.87
CA LEU A 46 -13.03 15.66 -4.04
C LEU A 46 -13.36 16.88 -3.16
N LYS A 47 -12.53 17.93 -3.19
CA LYS A 47 -12.74 19.24 -2.55
C LYS A 47 -12.93 19.18 -1.03
N GLY A 48 -12.24 18.26 -0.37
CA GLY A 48 -12.31 18.02 1.06
C GLY A 48 -13.69 17.51 1.53
N LYS A 49 -14.55 17.06 0.60
CA LYS A 49 -15.88 16.58 0.92
C LYS A 49 -15.88 15.10 1.29
N VAL A 50 -16.93 14.70 1.99
CA VAL A 50 -17.25 13.31 2.29
C VAL A 50 -18.23 12.78 1.25
N TYR A 51 -17.89 11.66 0.61
CA TYR A 51 -18.77 10.97 -0.33
C TYR A 51 -19.04 9.56 0.16
N LYS A 52 -20.32 9.18 0.20
CA LYS A 52 -20.71 7.80 0.47
C LYS A 52 -20.72 7.02 -0.83
N ILE A 53 -19.84 6.03 -0.95
CA ILE A 53 -19.77 5.16 -2.13
C ILE A 53 -20.49 3.84 -1.86
N ARG A 54 -21.15 3.33 -2.90
CA ARG A 54 -21.91 2.06 -2.86
C ARG A 54 -21.48 1.08 -3.94
N GLU A 55 -20.52 1.49 -4.75
CA GLU A 55 -19.90 0.71 -5.81
C GLU A 55 -18.39 0.94 -5.79
N THR A 56 -17.66 -0.01 -6.36
CA THR A 56 -16.22 0.07 -6.53
C THR A 56 -15.86 1.23 -7.45
N LEU A 57 -14.92 2.07 -7.03
CA LEU A 57 -14.33 3.07 -7.89
C LEU A 57 -13.18 2.44 -8.68
N HIS A 58 -13.25 2.54 -10.00
CA HIS A 58 -12.19 2.07 -10.90
C HIS A 58 -11.26 3.23 -11.24
N LEU A 59 -9.99 3.10 -10.88
CA LEU A 59 -8.96 4.09 -11.20
C LEU A 59 -7.94 3.44 -12.15
N ASN A 60 -7.71 4.12 -13.28
CA ASN A 60 -6.62 3.75 -14.17
C ASN A 60 -5.35 4.50 -13.72
N PRO A 61 -4.28 3.77 -13.31
CA PRO A 61 -3.05 4.38 -12.80
C PRO A 61 -2.32 5.24 -13.84
N LEU A 62 -2.60 5.08 -15.13
CA LEU A 62 -1.95 5.80 -16.23
C LEU A 62 -2.55 7.16 -16.52
N THR A 63 -3.80 7.35 -16.15
CA THR A 63 -4.55 8.56 -16.52
C THR A 63 -5.07 9.31 -15.32
N THR A 64 -5.23 8.68 -14.16
CA THR A 64 -6.08 9.22 -13.11
C THR A 64 -5.30 9.61 -11.87
N THR A 65 -5.40 10.88 -11.49
CA THR A 65 -5.06 11.37 -10.15
C THR A 65 -6.34 11.62 -9.35
N LEU A 66 -6.43 11.09 -8.14
CA LEU A 66 -7.55 11.31 -7.21
C LEU A 66 -7.06 12.00 -5.94
N THR A 67 -7.72 13.08 -5.50
CA THR A 67 -7.22 13.84 -4.36
C THR A 67 -8.28 14.44 -3.45
N ASN A 68 -7.87 14.68 -2.20
CA ASN A 68 -8.48 15.63 -1.26
C ASN A 68 -9.94 15.33 -0.93
N GLY A 69 -10.19 14.25 -0.17
CA GLY A 69 -11.54 13.95 0.30
C GLY A 69 -11.64 12.76 1.23
N THR A 70 -12.88 12.44 1.60
CA THR A 70 -13.23 11.26 2.38
C THR A 70 -14.21 10.40 1.60
N LEU A 71 -13.91 9.10 1.50
CA LEU A 71 -14.78 8.10 0.91
C LEU A 71 -15.30 7.18 2.02
N ASP A 72 -16.60 7.29 2.29
CA ASP A 72 -17.34 6.36 3.16
C ASP A 72 -17.84 5.19 2.33
N ALA A 73 -17.11 4.08 2.40
CA ALA A 73 -17.37 2.81 1.76
C ALA A 73 -18.19 1.84 2.62
N SER A 74 -18.78 2.30 3.74
CA SER A 74 -19.61 1.45 4.62
C SER A 74 -20.85 0.86 3.93
N GLY A 75 -21.25 1.40 2.78
CA GLY A 75 -22.37 0.91 1.96
C GLY A 75 -22.00 -0.14 0.92
N LEU A 76 -20.73 -0.58 0.84
CA LEU A 76 -20.31 -1.55 -0.16
C LEU A 76 -20.80 -2.98 0.13
N PRO A 77 -21.15 -3.75 -0.90
CA PRO A 77 -21.39 -5.19 -0.77
C PRO A 77 -20.18 -5.95 -0.22
N ASP A 78 -20.44 -7.07 0.44
CA ASP A 78 -19.40 -7.99 0.92
C ASP A 78 -18.46 -8.42 -0.22
N GLY A 79 -17.16 -8.44 0.04
CA GLY A 79 -16.12 -8.85 -0.89
C GLY A 79 -15.78 -7.85 -2.00
N LYS A 80 -16.44 -6.68 -2.05
CA LYS A 80 -16.11 -5.64 -3.04
C LYS A 80 -15.00 -4.72 -2.52
N PRO A 81 -14.05 -4.30 -3.39
CA PRO A 81 -13.11 -3.26 -3.05
C PRO A 81 -13.76 -1.87 -3.16
N ALA A 82 -13.33 -0.94 -2.32
CA ALA A 82 -13.73 0.46 -2.44
C ALA A 82 -13.07 1.13 -3.65
N ILE A 83 -11.79 0.87 -3.86
CA ILE A 83 -11.03 1.31 -5.03
C ILE A 83 -10.33 0.11 -5.64
N ILE A 84 -10.47 -0.07 -6.94
CA ILE A 84 -9.60 -0.95 -7.73
C ILE A 84 -8.71 -0.10 -8.62
N ILE A 85 -7.41 -0.33 -8.52
CA ILE A 85 -6.38 0.24 -9.38
C ILE A 85 -6.07 -0.79 -10.44
N SER A 86 -6.42 -0.47 -11.68
CA SER A 86 -6.16 -1.35 -12.81
C SER A 86 -5.93 -0.55 -14.08
N SER A 87 -4.91 -0.93 -14.84
CA SER A 87 -4.70 -0.44 -16.21
C SER A 87 -5.28 -1.38 -17.27
N ASP A 88 -6.15 -2.33 -16.89
CA ASP A 88 -6.79 -3.22 -17.85
C ASP A 88 -7.65 -2.44 -18.85
N GLY A 89 -7.60 -2.88 -20.10
CA GLY A 89 -8.46 -2.39 -21.16
C GLY A 89 -7.74 -2.21 -22.49
N LYS A 90 -8.51 -2.17 -23.57
CA LYS A 90 -7.94 -2.05 -24.93
C LYS A 90 -7.28 -0.69 -25.15
N GLY A 91 -6.14 -0.70 -25.83
CA GLY A 91 -5.42 0.52 -26.22
C GLY A 91 -4.62 1.15 -25.09
N GLN A 92 -4.44 0.41 -23.99
CA GLN A 92 -3.52 0.79 -22.95
C GLN A 92 -2.10 0.49 -23.43
N PRO A 93 -1.15 1.35 -23.10
CA PRO A 93 0.23 1.24 -23.59
C PRO A 93 1.03 0.23 -22.76
N GLU A 94 1.98 -0.46 -23.38
CA GLU A 94 2.80 -1.52 -22.73
C GLU A 94 4.19 -1.04 -22.27
N SER A 95 4.56 0.22 -22.54
CA SER A 95 5.91 0.77 -22.22
C SER A 95 6.08 1.21 -20.75
N TYR A 96 7.29 1.21 -20.20
CA TYR A 96 7.57 1.82 -18.89
C TYR A 96 7.74 3.35 -18.91
N ASP A 97 7.73 3.97 -20.09
CA ASP A 97 7.96 5.42 -20.26
C ASP A 97 6.73 6.26 -19.92
N THR A 98 6.23 6.13 -18.68
CA THR A 98 5.17 6.98 -18.14
C THR A 98 5.49 7.48 -16.74
N ALA A 99 5.09 8.73 -16.47
CA ALA A 99 5.14 9.28 -15.13
C ALA A 99 4.02 8.69 -14.27
N ALA A 100 4.31 8.49 -12.98
CA ALA A 100 3.32 8.02 -12.03
C ALA A 100 2.24 9.08 -11.78
N ASN A 101 0.97 8.65 -11.72
CA ASN A 101 -0.11 9.45 -11.12
C ASN A 101 -0.17 9.20 -9.62
N SER A 102 -1.14 9.80 -8.92
CA SER A 102 -1.27 9.58 -7.48
C SER A 102 -2.71 9.51 -6.98
N ILE A 103 -2.88 8.84 -5.83
CA ILE A 103 -3.96 9.13 -4.90
C ILE A 103 -3.34 9.87 -3.72
N ASP A 104 -3.83 11.07 -3.44
CA ASP A 104 -3.21 11.95 -2.46
C ASP A 104 -4.24 12.66 -1.55
N HIS A 105 -3.97 12.71 -0.25
CA HIS A 105 -4.85 13.33 0.76
C HIS A 105 -6.26 12.71 0.78
N LEU A 106 -6.33 11.39 0.98
CA LEU A 106 -7.58 10.63 1.01
C LEU A 106 -7.81 9.97 2.37
N ILE A 107 -9.04 10.04 2.88
CA ILE A 107 -9.50 9.20 3.99
C ILE A 107 -10.49 8.18 3.43
N LEU A 108 -10.21 6.90 3.61
CA LEU A 108 -11.04 5.81 3.14
C LEU A 108 -11.50 4.98 4.35
N THR A 109 -12.82 4.90 4.55
CA THR A 109 -13.41 4.17 5.68
C THR A 109 -14.43 3.16 5.19
N GLY A 110 -14.30 1.91 5.61
CA GLY A 110 -15.01 0.76 5.05
C GLY A 110 -16.05 0.11 5.94
N GLN A 111 -16.38 -1.11 5.53
CA GLN A 111 -17.09 -2.08 6.37
C GLN A 111 -16.27 -3.39 6.46
N PRO A 112 -16.35 -4.15 7.57
CA PRO A 112 -15.41 -5.25 7.88
C PRO A 112 -15.38 -6.44 6.91
N LYS A 113 -16.26 -6.49 5.91
CA LYS A 113 -16.33 -7.53 4.88
C LYS A 113 -16.01 -7.04 3.46
N ALA A 114 -15.78 -5.74 3.27
CA ALA A 114 -15.31 -5.15 2.02
C ALA A 114 -13.79 -4.98 2.05
N ASP A 115 -13.16 -4.84 0.88
CA ASP A 115 -11.72 -4.51 0.79
C ASP A 115 -11.55 -2.99 0.55
N GLY A 116 -10.43 -2.42 0.98
CA GLY A 116 -10.12 -1.01 0.80
C GLY A 116 -9.64 -0.73 -0.63
N ILE A 117 -8.33 -0.65 -0.80
CA ILE A 117 -7.69 -0.43 -2.11
C ILE A 117 -7.08 -1.75 -2.58
N VAL A 118 -7.41 -2.14 -3.81
CA VAL A 118 -6.87 -3.33 -4.46
C VAL A 118 -6.11 -2.90 -5.72
N PHE A 119 -4.85 -3.31 -5.83
CA PHE A 119 -4.07 -3.26 -7.06
C PHE A 119 -4.18 -4.63 -7.73
N ASP A 120 -4.71 -4.69 -8.95
CA ASP A 120 -4.84 -5.94 -9.68
C ASP A 120 -5.08 -5.65 -11.16
N ASN A 121 -4.24 -6.21 -12.04
CA ASN A 121 -4.52 -6.26 -13.48
C ASN A 121 -4.73 -7.72 -13.87
N GLU A 122 -5.77 -8.00 -14.67
CA GLU A 122 -6.00 -9.32 -15.25
C GLU A 122 -5.30 -9.49 -16.60
N ASP A 123 -5.03 -8.40 -17.33
CA ASP A 123 -4.46 -8.44 -18.68
C ASP A 123 -2.92 -8.41 -18.66
N ASP A 124 -2.30 -9.43 -19.24
CA ASP A 124 -0.85 -9.56 -19.37
C ASP A 124 -0.25 -8.52 -20.34
N ASP A 125 -1.04 -7.96 -21.25
CA ASP A 125 -0.57 -6.99 -22.25
C ASP A 125 -0.45 -5.56 -21.66
N ASN A 126 -1.05 -5.27 -20.50
CA ASN A 126 -1.21 -3.90 -19.98
C ASN A 126 -0.50 -3.65 -18.64
N ILE A 127 0.77 -4.05 -18.53
CA ILE A 127 1.46 -4.13 -17.24
C ILE A 127 1.89 -2.76 -16.70
N ARG A 128 1.10 -2.13 -15.80
CA ARG A 128 1.46 -0.82 -15.20
C ARG A 128 0.79 -0.46 -13.87
N ALA A 129 0.41 -1.41 -13.01
CA ALA A 129 -0.06 -1.02 -11.66
C ALA A 129 1.01 -0.24 -10.86
N ALA A 130 2.29 -0.35 -11.27
CA ALA A 130 3.43 0.45 -10.80
C ALA A 130 3.32 1.97 -11.05
N ALA A 131 2.51 2.41 -12.03
CA ALA A 131 2.46 3.81 -12.48
C ALA A 131 1.58 4.72 -11.58
N ILE A 132 1.44 4.39 -10.30
CA ILE A 132 0.72 5.22 -9.34
C ILE A 132 1.42 5.20 -7.98
N THR A 133 1.41 6.34 -7.29
CA THR A 133 1.78 6.45 -5.88
C THR A 133 0.55 6.66 -5.01
N LEU A 134 0.61 6.18 -3.77
CA LEU A 134 -0.35 6.54 -2.73
C LEU A 134 0.35 7.41 -1.70
N GLU A 135 -0.21 8.58 -1.41
CA GLU A 135 0.40 9.59 -0.54
C GLU A 135 -0.65 10.16 0.43
N ASN A 136 -0.25 10.42 1.68
CA ASN A 136 -1.10 11.09 2.67
C ASN A 136 -2.48 10.43 2.82
N ILE A 137 -2.51 9.11 2.98
CA ILE A 137 -3.75 8.31 2.95
C ILE A 137 -4.05 7.63 4.29
N SER A 138 -5.32 7.59 4.68
CA SER A 138 -5.80 6.78 5.80
C SER A 138 -6.80 5.75 5.32
N ILE A 139 -6.62 4.47 5.68
CA ILE A 139 -7.45 3.34 5.26
C ILE A 139 -7.87 2.54 6.50
N SER A 140 -9.19 2.46 6.74
CA SER A 140 -9.69 1.80 7.96
C SER A 140 -11.03 1.10 7.84
N ASN A 141 -11.27 0.15 8.76
CA ASN A 141 -12.52 -0.61 8.93
C ASN A 141 -12.89 -1.53 7.76
N PHE A 142 -11.90 -2.06 7.03
CA PHE A 142 -12.10 -3.05 5.96
C PHE A 142 -11.77 -4.47 6.40
N ARG A 143 -12.19 -5.46 5.61
CA ARG A 143 -11.67 -6.83 5.66
C ARG A 143 -10.18 -6.84 5.40
N ARG A 144 -9.75 -6.16 4.33
CA ARG A 144 -8.34 -5.94 3.94
C ARG A 144 -8.17 -4.47 3.59
N GLY A 145 -7.24 -3.77 4.22
CA GLY A 145 -7.01 -2.34 3.95
C GLY A 145 -6.41 -2.12 2.57
N LEU A 146 -5.23 -2.70 2.33
CA LEU A 146 -4.50 -2.63 1.07
C LEU A 146 -4.24 -4.03 0.53
N THR A 147 -4.52 -4.27 -0.74
CA THR A 147 -4.28 -5.57 -1.39
C THR A 147 -3.42 -5.42 -2.63
N PHE A 148 -2.38 -6.23 -2.72
CA PHE A 148 -1.54 -6.39 -3.92
C PHE A 148 -1.90 -7.70 -4.63
N GLY A 149 -2.33 -7.57 -5.88
CA GLY A 149 -2.77 -8.64 -6.77
C GLY A 149 -1.72 -8.99 -7.82
N ASN A 150 -2.18 -9.40 -8.99
CA ASN A 150 -1.34 -9.64 -10.15
C ASN A 150 -0.79 -8.31 -10.67
N HIS A 151 0.38 -8.38 -11.32
CA HIS A 151 1.00 -7.25 -12.02
C HIS A 151 1.21 -6.02 -11.13
N SER A 152 1.35 -6.24 -9.83
CA SER A 152 1.48 -5.24 -8.78
C SER A 152 2.92 -5.20 -8.27
N TYR A 153 3.70 -4.26 -8.78
CA TYR A 153 5.14 -4.09 -8.49
C TYR A 153 5.55 -2.62 -8.66
N GLY A 154 6.79 -2.26 -8.31
CA GLY A 154 7.34 -0.92 -8.49
C GLY A 154 6.53 0.18 -7.81
N PHE A 155 5.84 -0.17 -6.72
CA PHE A 155 4.81 0.65 -6.10
C PHE A 155 5.37 1.46 -4.92
N GLY A 156 5.03 2.75 -4.86
CA GLY A 156 5.39 3.63 -3.76
C GLY A 156 4.17 4.04 -2.93
N LEU A 157 4.21 3.73 -1.63
CA LEU A 157 3.28 4.24 -0.62
C LEU A 157 4.05 5.15 0.34
N SER A 158 3.55 6.35 0.59
CA SER A 158 4.12 7.24 1.59
C SER A 158 3.10 7.92 2.49
N HIS A 159 3.49 8.19 3.74
CA HIS A 159 2.68 8.92 4.72
C HIS A 159 1.27 8.32 4.87
N ALA A 160 1.21 7.02 5.13
CA ALA A 160 -0.05 6.27 5.13
C ALA A 160 -0.38 5.68 6.50
N GLN A 161 -1.67 5.65 6.84
CA GLN A 161 -2.18 5.03 8.06
C GLN A 161 -3.19 3.93 7.70
N ILE A 162 -2.84 2.68 7.96
CA ILE A 162 -3.65 1.50 7.64
C ILE A 162 -4.04 0.83 8.96
N HIS A 163 -5.28 1.03 9.40
CA HIS A 163 -5.65 0.68 10.77
C HIS A 163 -7.08 0.18 10.96
N ASN A 164 -7.33 -0.54 12.05
CA ASN A 164 -8.64 -1.10 12.41
C ASN A 164 -9.25 -1.99 11.31
N ASN A 165 -8.43 -2.63 10.49
CA ASN A 165 -8.87 -3.59 9.49
C ASN A 165 -8.80 -5.02 10.03
N GLY A 166 -9.45 -5.96 9.34
CA GLY A 166 -9.19 -7.39 9.52
C GLY A 166 -7.71 -7.68 9.24
N THR A 167 -7.28 -7.44 8.00
CA THR A 167 -5.88 -7.40 7.61
C THR A 167 -5.50 -6.00 7.14
N GLY A 168 -4.38 -5.46 7.61
CA GLY A 168 -3.88 -4.15 7.15
C GLY A 168 -3.44 -4.20 5.69
N ILE A 169 -2.33 -4.89 5.42
CA ILE A 169 -1.79 -5.13 4.08
C ILE A 169 -1.88 -6.62 3.74
N TYR A 170 -2.37 -6.96 2.55
CA TYR A 170 -2.55 -8.32 2.07
C TYR A 170 -1.93 -8.48 0.68
N THR A 171 -1.24 -9.58 0.43
CA THR A 171 -0.82 -9.95 -0.94
C THR A 171 -1.53 -11.24 -1.34
N ILE A 172 -2.03 -11.34 -2.57
CA ILE A 172 -2.70 -12.57 -3.02
C ILE A 172 -1.70 -13.74 -3.10
N PRO A 173 -2.14 -15.00 -2.90
CA PRO A 173 -1.30 -16.16 -3.15
C PRO A 173 -1.07 -16.37 -4.64
N ASN A 174 0.15 -16.81 -5.00
CA ASN A 174 0.57 -17.11 -6.38
C ASN A 174 0.31 -15.96 -7.39
N PRO A 175 0.71 -14.72 -7.09
CA PRO A 175 0.48 -13.61 -8.01
C PRO A 175 1.33 -13.78 -9.27
N VAL A 176 0.76 -13.38 -10.41
CA VAL A 176 1.46 -13.29 -11.70
C VAL A 176 2.22 -11.97 -11.75
N ASP A 177 3.51 -12.04 -12.11
CA ASP A 177 4.41 -10.90 -12.34
C ASP A 177 4.25 -9.73 -11.35
N ALA A 178 4.38 -10.02 -10.06
CA ALA A 178 4.13 -9.06 -9.00
C ALA A 178 5.16 -9.17 -7.87
N GLY A 179 5.19 -8.14 -7.04
CA GLY A 179 5.91 -8.11 -5.77
C GLY A 179 7.35 -7.61 -5.87
N GLU A 180 7.81 -7.12 -7.02
CA GLU A 180 9.11 -6.43 -7.10
C GLU A 180 9.00 -5.01 -6.52
N ARG A 181 9.96 -4.61 -5.67
CA ARG A 181 10.19 -3.21 -5.27
C ARG A 181 8.95 -2.47 -4.76
N ILE A 182 8.25 -3.01 -3.76
CA ILE A 182 7.17 -2.28 -3.09
C ILE A 182 7.75 -1.48 -1.91
N ALA A 183 7.78 -0.16 -2.03
CA ALA A 183 8.33 0.75 -1.03
C ALA A 183 7.23 1.36 -0.13
N LEU A 184 7.43 1.26 1.18
CA LEU A 184 6.50 1.68 2.23
C LEU A 184 7.21 2.70 3.14
N ILE A 185 7.02 4.00 2.87
CA ILE A 185 7.75 5.11 3.50
C ILE A 185 6.85 5.86 4.49
N ASP A 186 7.22 5.94 5.77
CA ASP A 186 6.38 6.54 6.82
C ASP A 186 4.96 5.96 6.81
N VAL A 187 4.88 4.63 6.79
CA VAL A 187 3.63 3.88 6.77
C VAL A 187 3.37 3.28 8.15
N GLY A 188 2.25 3.66 8.74
CA GLY A 188 1.73 3.07 9.96
C GLY A 188 0.71 1.99 9.68
N VAL A 189 0.98 0.76 10.10
CA VAL A 189 0.02 -0.34 10.08
C VAL A 189 -0.29 -0.74 11.52
N PHE A 190 -1.47 -0.38 12.03
CA PHE A 190 -1.74 -0.51 13.46
C PHE A 190 -3.18 -0.86 13.82
N ASN A 191 -3.38 -1.44 15.00
CA ASN A 191 -4.72 -1.85 15.50
C ASN A 191 -5.51 -2.77 14.55
N ASN A 192 -4.84 -3.48 13.64
CA ASN A 192 -5.49 -4.48 12.79
C ASN A 192 -5.57 -5.83 13.51
N THR A 193 -6.48 -6.71 13.08
CA THR A 193 -6.47 -8.10 13.57
C THR A 193 -5.20 -8.82 13.11
N LEU A 194 -4.79 -8.58 11.87
CA LEU A 194 -3.51 -8.97 11.29
C LEU A 194 -2.89 -7.74 10.62
N GLY A 195 -1.67 -7.36 10.99
CA GLY A 195 -1.00 -6.20 10.39
C GLY A 195 -0.74 -6.43 8.91
N VAL A 196 0.01 -7.48 8.58
CA VAL A 196 0.37 -7.84 7.21
C VAL A 196 0.24 -9.33 6.98
N ASP A 197 -0.31 -9.71 5.83
CA ASP A 197 -0.42 -11.09 5.36
C ASP A 197 0.18 -11.21 3.96
N ASP A 198 1.47 -11.51 3.91
CA ASP A 198 2.20 -11.72 2.66
C ASP A 198 2.08 -13.19 2.24
N GLN A 199 1.02 -13.53 1.50
CA GLN A 199 0.83 -14.85 0.88
C GLN A 199 1.48 -14.98 -0.50
N GLY A 200 1.93 -13.86 -1.09
CA GLY A 200 2.45 -13.79 -2.45
C GLY A 200 3.97 -13.95 -2.53
N GLY A 201 4.65 -13.78 -1.39
CA GLY A 201 6.10 -13.76 -1.33
C GLY A 201 6.68 -12.49 -1.93
N MET A 202 6.04 -11.35 -1.66
CA MET A 202 6.42 -10.06 -2.24
C MET A 202 7.59 -9.39 -1.49
N GLU A 203 8.42 -8.64 -2.22
CA GLU A 203 9.46 -7.79 -1.66
C GLU A 203 8.82 -6.50 -1.12
N LEU A 204 8.83 -6.34 0.21
CA LEU A 204 8.32 -5.14 0.89
C LEU A 204 9.45 -4.41 1.61
N ASP A 205 9.77 -3.21 1.15
CA ASP A 205 10.81 -2.36 1.74
C ASP A 205 10.17 -1.25 2.59
N TRP A 206 10.41 -1.31 3.89
CA TRP A 206 9.84 -0.39 4.86
C TRP A 206 10.87 0.65 5.29
N PHE A 207 10.51 1.92 5.20
CA PHE A 207 11.36 3.06 5.53
C PHE A 207 10.69 3.98 6.55
N SER A 208 11.30 4.13 7.73
CA SER A 208 10.74 4.92 8.84
C SER A 208 9.25 4.59 9.14
N SER A 209 8.88 3.33 9.02
CA SER A 209 7.49 2.85 9.13
C SER A 209 7.21 2.20 10.48
N HIS A 210 5.95 1.97 10.82
CA HIS A 210 5.61 1.35 12.10
C HIS A 210 4.52 0.28 12.03
N LEU A 211 4.68 -0.79 12.82
CA LEU A 211 3.76 -1.92 12.94
C LEU A 211 3.32 -2.09 14.40
N ASP A 212 2.23 -1.43 14.78
CA ASP A 212 1.93 -1.24 16.20
C ASP A 212 0.56 -1.79 16.62
N TYR A 213 0.51 -2.47 17.76
CA TYR A 213 -0.76 -2.90 18.37
C TYR A 213 -1.65 -3.76 17.47
N ASN A 214 -1.09 -4.39 16.43
CA ASN A 214 -1.81 -5.42 15.69
C ASN A 214 -1.93 -6.67 16.56
N ALA A 215 -3.06 -7.37 16.50
CA ALA A 215 -3.24 -8.59 17.31
C ALA A 215 -2.25 -9.69 16.86
N THR A 216 -2.01 -9.80 15.55
CA THR A 216 -0.86 -10.46 14.94
C THR A 216 -0.13 -9.45 14.06
N THR A 217 1.20 -9.35 14.19
CA THR A 217 2.00 -8.34 13.47
C THR A 217 2.10 -8.67 11.98
N ALA A 218 2.64 -9.84 11.63
CA ALA A 218 2.89 -10.17 10.23
C ALA A 218 3.03 -11.68 9.96
N PHE A 219 2.52 -12.11 8.80
CA PHE A 219 2.98 -13.31 8.10
C PHE A 219 3.83 -12.87 6.91
N ILE A 220 5.06 -13.35 6.85
CA ILE A 220 6.09 -12.90 5.92
C ILE A 220 6.50 -14.10 5.07
N SER A 221 6.28 -14.01 3.76
CA SER A 221 6.65 -15.06 2.81
C SER A 221 7.68 -14.62 1.78
N GLY A 222 7.96 -13.32 1.69
CA GLY A 222 8.98 -12.70 0.83
C GLY A 222 10.06 -11.96 1.63
N PRO A 223 11.01 -11.32 0.94
CA PRO A 223 12.11 -10.59 1.58
C PRO A 223 11.64 -9.20 2.03
N TRP A 224 11.82 -8.89 3.31
CA TRP A 224 11.49 -7.58 3.85
C TRP A 224 12.72 -6.88 4.41
N THR A 225 12.95 -5.64 3.98
CA THR A 225 13.86 -4.71 4.66
C THR A 225 13.01 -3.84 5.57
N PHE A 226 13.33 -3.77 6.87
CA PHE A 226 12.53 -3.01 7.82
C PHE A 226 13.34 -1.94 8.54
N ASP A 227 12.96 -0.69 8.30
CA ASP A 227 13.41 0.48 9.05
C ASP A 227 12.22 1.14 9.76
N GLY A 228 12.28 1.21 11.09
CA GLY A 228 11.31 1.95 11.91
C GLY A 228 10.96 1.29 13.24
N HIS A 229 9.66 1.18 13.54
CA HIS A 229 9.16 0.79 14.86
C HIS A 229 8.22 -0.41 14.81
N ILE A 230 8.35 -1.36 15.75
CA ILE A 230 7.38 -2.45 15.92
C ILE A 230 6.98 -2.50 17.39
N GLU A 231 5.72 -2.15 17.68
CA GLU A 231 5.15 -2.29 19.01
C GLU A 231 4.19 -3.49 19.10
N ILE A 232 4.54 -4.47 19.93
CA ILE A 232 3.74 -5.68 20.15
C ILE A 232 3.20 -5.75 21.58
N ALA A 233 1.97 -6.23 21.72
CA ALA A 233 1.45 -6.61 23.02
C ALA A 233 2.16 -7.91 23.52
N PRO A 234 2.20 -8.17 24.84
CA PRO A 234 2.75 -9.40 25.43
C PRO A 234 2.18 -10.65 24.73
N PRO A 235 2.95 -11.38 23.90
CA PRO A 235 2.33 -12.38 23.05
C PRO A 235 2.08 -13.68 23.80
N HIS A 236 0.89 -14.28 23.61
CA HIS A 236 0.68 -15.71 23.93
C HIS A 236 1.19 -16.64 22.81
N THR A 237 1.39 -16.11 21.60
CA THR A 237 1.94 -16.77 20.41
C THR A 237 2.86 -15.81 19.66
N PRO A 238 3.92 -16.27 18.95
CA PRO A 238 4.80 -15.38 18.19
C PRO A 238 4.00 -14.50 17.21
N PRO A 239 4.09 -13.15 17.32
CA PRO A 239 3.31 -12.23 16.49
C PRO A 239 3.83 -12.08 15.06
N ILE A 240 5.04 -12.56 14.77
CA ILE A 240 5.62 -12.60 13.42
C ILE A 240 5.88 -14.04 13.03
N GLN A 241 5.47 -14.43 11.82
CA GLN A 241 5.73 -15.75 11.25
C GLN A 241 6.43 -15.63 9.91
N LEU A 242 7.48 -16.41 9.72
CA LEU A 242 8.23 -16.52 8.47
C LEU A 242 7.87 -17.84 7.78
N HIS A 243 7.56 -17.75 6.50
CA HIS A 243 7.19 -18.87 5.65
C HIS A 243 8.06 -18.94 4.41
N ALA A 244 8.24 -20.13 3.84
CA ALA A 244 8.83 -20.27 2.51
C ALA A 244 7.80 -20.83 1.51
N LEU A 245 7.58 -20.07 0.43
CA LEU A 245 6.72 -20.50 -0.66
C LEU A 245 7.53 -21.23 -1.73
N VAL A 246 6.91 -22.20 -2.38
CA VAL A 246 7.55 -22.96 -3.46
C VAL A 246 7.86 -22.03 -4.62
N GLY A 247 9.13 -21.99 -5.05
CA GLY A 247 9.57 -21.20 -6.21
C GLY A 247 9.71 -19.70 -5.95
N LYS A 248 9.62 -19.25 -4.70
CA LYS A 248 9.83 -17.84 -4.30
C LYS A 248 11.02 -17.73 -3.32
N PRO A 249 11.64 -16.55 -3.18
CA PRO A 249 12.52 -16.27 -2.05
C PRO A 249 11.78 -16.55 -0.74
N ALA A 250 12.47 -17.09 0.26
CA ALA A 250 11.85 -17.40 1.54
C ALA A 250 11.59 -16.12 2.35
N GLY A 251 10.48 -16.13 3.09
CA GLY A 251 10.08 -15.09 4.02
C GLY A 251 11.22 -14.75 4.97
N SER A 252 11.68 -13.50 4.89
CA SER A 252 12.85 -13.05 5.63
C SER A 252 12.66 -11.61 6.10
N LEU A 253 13.14 -11.30 7.30
CA LEU A 253 12.99 -9.98 7.91
C LEU A 253 14.36 -9.39 8.25
N TYR A 254 14.77 -8.34 7.54
CA TYR A 254 16.05 -7.67 7.72
C TYR A 254 15.85 -6.31 8.37
N ILE A 255 16.09 -6.23 9.68
CA ILE A 255 15.81 -5.01 10.45
C ILE A 255 17.07 -4.14 10.53
N THR A 256 16.91 -2.84 10.21
CA THR A 256 18.01 -1.86 10.24
C THR A 256 18.45 -1.55 11.68
N THR A 257 19.70 -1.14 11.85
CA THR A 257 20.31 -0.84 13.16
C THR A 257 19.56 0.25 13.96
N GLY A 258 18.90 1.20 13.28
CA GLY A 258 18.17 2.30 13.90
C GLY A 258 16.74 1.96 14.33
N SER A 259 16.25 0.77 13.96
CA SER A 259 14.88 0.35 14.28
C SER A 259 14.73 -0.04 15.75
N ILE A 260 13.50 0.07 16.26
CA ILE A 260 13.14 -0.27 17.64
C ILE A 260 12.02 -1.31 17.63
N ILE A 261 12.21 -2.38 18.40
CA ILE A 261 11.12 -3.31 18.74
C ILE A 261 10.77 -3.11 20.21
N LEU A 262 9.50 -2.84 20.48
CA LEU A 262 8.97 -2.63 21.81
C LEU A 262 7.90 -3.68 22.14
N VAL A 263 8.10 -4.40 23.25
CA VAL A 263 7.04 -5.22 23.84
C VAL A 263 6.29 -4.37 24.87
N SER A 264 5.17 -3.83 24.42
CA SER A 264 4.29 -2.96 25.18
C SER A 264 3.73 -3.67 26.41
N GLN A 265 3.42 -2.94 27.49
CA GLN A 265 2.83 -3.47 28.73
C GLN A 265 3.63 -4.59 29.45
N SER A 266 4.84 -4.89 29.00
CA SER A 266 5.78 -5.80 29.68
C SER A 266 6.17 -5.30 31.08
N GLY A 267 6.09 -3.99 31.34
CA GLY A 267 6.66 -3.38 32.54
C GLY A 267 8.16 -3.68 32.69
N GLY A 268 8.85 -3.90 31.56
CA GLY A 268 10.25 -4.36 31.51
C GLY A 268 10.44 -5.87 31.78
N LYS A 269 9.37 -6.67 31.81
CA LYS A 269 9.39 -8.11 32.11
C LYS A 269 9.00 -8.97 30.90
N ALA A 270 9.67 -10.10 30.74
CA ALA A 270 9.38 -11.15 29.76
C ALA A 270 7.89 -11.46 29.60
N SER A 271 7.39 -11.59 28.38
CA SER A 271 6.02 -12.05 28.13
C SER A 271 5.88 -13.30 27.27
N SER A 272 6.89 -13.69 26.47
CA SER A 272 6.87 -14.90 25.64
C SER A 272 8.25 -15.57 25.57
N ASP A 273 8.27 -16.86 25.21
CA ASP A 273 9.52 -17.62 24.96
C ASP A 273 10.16 -17.25 23.61
N TYR A 274 9.38 -16.71 22.66
CA TYR A 274 9.80 -16.28 21.32
C TYR A 274 8.84 -15.22 20.76
N TRP A 275 9.29 -14.38 19.83
CA TRP A 275 8.43 -13.41 19.13
C TRP A 275 8.43 -13.54 17.60
N VAL A 276 9.32 -14.38 17.06
CA VAL A 276 9.27 -14.82 15.66
C VAL A 276 9.17 -16.33 15.61
N GLN A 277 8.30 -16.83 14.73
CA GLN A 277 8.22 -18.24 14.35
C GLN A 277 8.72 -18.39 12.91
N SER A 278 9.43 -19.47 12.61
CA SER A 278 9.70 -19.90 11.24
C SER A 278 9.31 -21.37 11.06
N ASP A 279 8.80 -21.71 9.88
CA ASP A 279 8.60 -23.09 9.43
C ASP A 279 9.68 -23.59 8.46
N SER A 280 10.62 -22.72 8.06
CA SER A 280 11.57 -22.98 6.97
C SER A 280 13.00 -22.63 7.34
N SER A 281 13.94 -23.51 6.98
CA SER A 281 15.39 -23.27 7.12
C SER A 281 15.95 -22.30 6.09
N TYR A 282 15.15 -21.95 5.07
CA TYR A 282 15.53 -20.98 4.05
C TYR A 282 15.17 -19.54 4.43
N SER A 283 14.26 -19.38 5.39
CA SER A 283 13.92 -18.10 5.99
C SER A 283 15.08 -17.56 6.83
N ALA A 284 15.14 -16.24 6.95
CA ALA A 284 16.19 -15.56 7.69
C ALA A 284 15.63 -14.36 8.46
N ILE A 285 16.34 -14.00 9.52
CA ILE A 285 16.05 -12.76 10.23
C ILE A 285 17.33 -12.10 10.75
N GLN A 286 17.40 -10.79 10.56
CA GLN A 286 18.45 -9.93 11.10
C GLN A 286 17.83 -8.95 12.10
N PHE A 287 18.36 -8.93 13.34
CA PHE A 287 17.80 -8.14 14.43
C PHE A 287 18.45 -6.76 14.58
N PRO A 288 17.71 -5.74 15.03
CA PRO A 288 18.29 -4.43 15.31
C PRO A 288 19.14 -4.49 16.59
N ALA A 289 20.04 -3.53 16.74
CA ALA A 289 20.86 -3.40 17.94
C ALA A 289 20.05 -2.98 19.18
N GLN A 290 18.88 -2.38 18.98
CA GLN A 290 18.03 -1.84 20.04
C GLN A 290 16.70 -2.61 20.12
N THR A 291 16.52 -3.34 21.22
CA THR A 291 15.24 -4.00 21.56
C THR A 291 14.86 -3.65 23.00
N TYR A 292 13.60 -3.31 23.25
CA TYR A 292 13.09 -2.95 24.57
C TYR A 292 11.92 -3.85 24.97
N GLY A 293 11.90 -4.31 26.22
CA GLY A 293 10.89 -5.28 26.69
C GLY A 293 11.07 -6.70 26.15
N VAL A 294 11.96 -6.90 25.16
CA VAL A 294 12.40 -8.21 24.68
C VAL A 294 13.39 -8.80 25.70
N ARG A 295 12.88 -9.35 26.79
CA ARG A 295 13.69 -10.10 27.77
C ARG A 295 12.98 -11.39 28.15
N GLY A 296 13.05 -12.41 27.31
CA GLY A 296 12.63 -13.78 27.63
C GLY A 296 13.77 -14.61 28.22
N LYS A 297 13.46 -15.73 28.89
CA LYS A 297 14.47 -16.74 29.26
C LYS A 297 15.06 -17.46 28.03
N ILE A 298 14.48 -17.30 26.84
CA ILE A 298 14.74 -18.09 25.64
C ILE A 298 14.57 -17.15 24.41
N GLY A 299 15.43 -17.32 23.40
CA GLY A 299 15.10 -17.24 21.98
C GLY A 299 14.53 -15.96 21.35
N ILE A 300 15.26 -15.44 20.39
CA ILE A 300 14.78 -14.48 19.40
C ILE A 300 13.78 -15.11 18.38
N MET A 301 14.01 -16.37 18.00
CA MET A 301 13.31 -17.10 16.93
C MET A 301 12.98 -18.52 17.40
N ASN A 302 11.76 -18.99 17.14
CA ASN A 302 11.38 -20.39 17.22
C ASN A 302 11.33 -20.98 15.81
N GLY A 303 12.18 -21.95 15.51
CA GLY A 303 12.17 -22.63 14.21
C GLY A 303 13.55 -22.73 13.56
N PRO A 304 13.60 -23.28 12.33
CA PRO A 304 14.85 -23.65 11.68
C PRO A 304 15.55 -22.49 10.94
N ALA A 305 14.96 -21.30 10.90
CA ALA A 305 15.51 -20.13 10.22
C ALA A 305 16.84 -19.66 10.83
N ALA A 306 17.70 -19.10 9.99
CA ALA A 306 18.92 -18.46 10.44
C ALA A 306 18.63 -17.16 11.19
N VAL A 307 19.32 -16.96 12.31
CA VAL A 307 19.30 -15.72 13.10
C VAL A 307 20.64 -15.02 12.96
N TYR A 308 20.62 -13.85 12.32
CA TYR A 308 21.76 -12.96 12.25
C TYR A 308 21.66 -11.94 13.38
N GLY A 309 22.69 -11.89 14.23
CA GLY A 309 22.78 -10.93 15.32
C GLY A 309 22.84 -9.49 14.81
N PRO A 310 22.63 -8.50 15.68
CA PRO A 310 22.76 -7.10 15.31
C PRO A 310 24.15 -6.79 14.76
N ALA A 311 24.23 -5.86 13.80
CA ALA A 311 25.51 -5.36 13.27
C ALA A 311 26.38 -4.64 14.32
N LEU A 312 25.87 -4.46 15.55
CA LEU A 312 26.55 -3.86 16.70
C LEU A 312 26.28 -4.70 17.96
N PRO A 313 27.23 -4.77 18.93
CA PRO A 313 27.03 -5.51 20.17
C PRO A 313 25.79 -5.00 20.93
N ALA A 314 25.11 -5.91 21.65
CA ALA A 314 23.91 -5.59 22.43
C ALA A 314 24.18 -4.40 23.37
N PHE A 315 23.37 -3.34 23.24
CA PHE A 315 23.41 -2.22 24.16
C PHE A 315 22.85 -2.67 25.51
N ASN A 316 23.68 -2.66 26.55
CA ASN A 316 23.28 -2.97 27.91
C ASN A 316 23.23 -1.65 28.69
N PRO A 317 22.06 -0.98 28.78
CA PRO A 317 21.90 0.16 29.67
C PRO A 317 21.86 -0.38 31.10
N HIS A 318 23.04 -0.45 31.72
CA HIS A 318 23.13 -0.40 33.17
C HIS A 318 22.61 0.96 33.66
#